data_AF-A0A257JER8-F1
#
_entry.id   AF-A0A257JER8-F1
#
_cell.length_a   1.000
_cell.length_b   1.000
_cell.length_c   1.000
_cell.angle_alpha   90.00
_cell.angle_beta   90.00
_cell.angle_gamma   90.00
#
_symmetry.space_group_name_H-M   'P 1'
#
loop_
_entity.id
_entity.type
_entity.pdbx_description
1 polymer ?
#
loop_
_entity_poly.entity_id
_entity_poly.type
_entity_poly.pdbx_seq_one_letter_code
_entity_poly.pdbx_strand_id
1 'polypeptide(L)'
;MPGQTQTAEALALMKAADASGSKLFGGKASLTQVDGTISGELMKLPAGPLAVAAGFDVRQETYQFSDGSVTTRPINAAPFDAEFPKVKRDITAFFAEAAVPIIKGMEASLSVRNDHYSDFG
;
A
#
# COMPACT_ATOMS: atom_id res chain seq x y z
N MET A 1 -15.56 -6.62 -50.91
CA MET A 1 -16.60 -5.68 -51.39
C MET A 1 -17.26 -5.03 -50.19
N PRO A 2 -17.64 -3.75 -50.24
CA PRO A 2 -18.54 -3.16 -49.25
C PRO A 2 -19.86 -3.93 -49.24
N GLY A 3 -20.36 -4.34 -48.07
CA GLY A 3 -21.68 -4.97 -47.93
C GLY A 3 -21.73 -6.51 -47.86
N GLN A 4 -20.60 -7.22 -47.88
CA GLN A 4 -20.63 -8.67 -47.57
C GLN A 4 -20.71 -8.91 -46.07
N THR A 5 -21.72 -9.68 -45.66
CA THR A 5 -21.96 -10.08 -44.26
C THR A 5 -21.55 -11.55 -44.10
N GLN A 6 -20.90 -11.88 -42.98
CA GLN A 6 -20.53 -13.27 -42.68
C GLN A 6 -21.77 -14.16 -42.48
N THR A 7 -21.60 -15.47 -42.61
CA THR A 7 -22.69 -16.42 -42.37
C THR A 7 -23.19 -16.31 -40.92
N ALA A 8 -24.44 -16.69 -40.68
CA ALA A 8 -25.04 -16.63 -39.35
C ALA A 8 -24.24 -17.46 -38.32
N GLU A 9 -23.72 -18.61 -38.74
CA GLU A 9 -22.89 -19.49 -37.93
C GLU A 9 -21.55 -18.84 -37.57
N ALA A 10 -20.91 -18.15 -38.52
CA ALA A 10 -19.65 -17.44 -38.28
C ALA A 10 -19.86 -16.25 -37.32
N LEU A 11 -20.95 -15.50 -37.47
CA LEU A 11 -21.31 -14.42 -36.55
C LEU A 11 -21.65 -14.94 -35.15
N ALA A 12 -22.30 -16.10 -35.05
CA ALA A 12 -22.59 -16.75 -33.78
C ALA A 12 -21.29 -17.18 -33.06
N LEU A 13 -20.33 -17.75 -33.78
CA LEU A 13 -19.01 -18.10 -33.24
C LEU A 13 -18.24 -16.87 -32.76
N MET A 14 -18.26 -15.77 -33.52
CA MET A 14 -17.64 -14.50 -33.11
C MET A 14 -18.25 -13.96 -31.82
N LYS A 15 -19.58 -13.97 -31.69
CA LYS A 15 -20.26 -13.56 -30.45
C LYS A 15 -19.97 -14.49 -29.27
N ALA A 16 -19.82 -15.79 -29.52
CA ALA A 16 -19.47 -16.75 -28.47
C ALA A 16 -18.05 -16.53 -27.93
N ALA A 17 -17.13 -16.13 -28.81
CA ALA A 17 -15.74 -15.82 -28.47
C ALA A 17 -15.53 -14.38 -27.97
N ASP A 18 -16.52 -13.50 -28.11
CA ASP A 18 -16.43 -12.10 -27.71
C ASP A 18 -16.23 -11.98 -26.19
N ALA A 19 -15.09 -11.41 -25.80
CA ALA A 19 -14.72 -11.19 -24.41
C ALA A 19 -14.99 -9.75 -23.93
N SER A 20 -15.69 -8.94 -24.72
CA SER A 20 -16.08 -7.58 -24.34
C SER A 20 -16.73 -7.55 -22.95
N GLY A 21 -16.26 -6.65 -22.08
CA GLY A 21 -16.72 -6.52 -20.70
C GLY A 21 -16.07 -7.48 -19.69
N SER A 22 -15.19 -8.39 -20.13
CA SER A 22 -14.44 -9.26 -19.22
C SER A 22 -13.39 -8.47 -18.43
N LYS A 23 -13.19 -8.82 -17.16
CA LYS A 23 -12.18 -8.20 -16.30
C LYS A 23 -11.10 -9.24 -15.97
N LEU A 24 -9.96 -9.10 -16.63
CA LEU A 24 -8.79 -9.94 -16.40
C LEU A 24 -8.13 -9.54 -15.09
N PHE A 25 -7.48 -8.39 -15.03
CA PHE A 25 -6.72 -8.03 -13.83
C PHE A 25 -7.55 -7.25 -12.79
N GLY A 26 -7.39 -7.62 -11.52
CA GLY A 26 -8.02 -6.97 -10.38
C GLY A 26 -7.10 -6.95 -9.16
N GLY A 27 -6.57 -5.78 -8.82
CA GLY A 27 -5.80 -5.58 -7.60
C GLY A 27 -6.51 -4.66 -6.62
N LYS A 28 -6.30 -4.87 -5.32
CA LYS A 28 -6.65 -3.89 -4.29
C LYS A 28 -5.55 -3.82 -3.23
N ALA A 29 -5.04 -2.61 -3.02
CA ALA A 29 -4.23 -2.27 -1.87
C ALA A 29 -5.07 -1.39 -0.94
N SER A 30 -4.91 -1.55 0.37
CA SER A 30 -5.53 -0.66 1.35
C SER A 30 -4.60 -0.46 2.54
N LEU A 31 -4.54 0.78 3.01
CA LEU A 31 -3.77 1.20 4.17
C LEU A 31 -4.71 1.86 5.16
N THR A 32 -4.62 1.46 6.42
CA THR A 32 -5.34 2.07 7.54
C THR A 32 -4.31 2.40 8.60
N GLN A 33 -4.29 3.65 9.05
CA GLN A 33 -3.27 4.15 9.97
C GLN A 33 -3.92 4.97 11.07
N VAL A 34 -3.35 4.85 12.28
CA VAL A 34 -3.60 5.73 13.41
C VAL A 34 -2.25 6.07 14.02
N ASP A 35 -1.99 7.35 14.21
CA ASP A 35 -0.77 7.86 14.82
C ASP A 35 -1.09 8.92 15.89
N GLY A 36 -0.10 9.14 16.76
CA GLY A 36 -0.19 10.10 17.84
C GLY A 36 1.19 10.57 18.26
N THR A 37 1.32 11.88 18.48
CA THR A 37 2.58 12.50 18.90
C THR A 37 2.32 13.47 20.04
N ILE A 38 3.22 13.47 21.02
CA ILE A 38 3.31 14.50 22.06
C ILE A 38 4.68 15.14 21.99
N SER A 39 4.74 16.46 22.07
CA SER A 39 5.98 17.24 22.00
C SER A 39 5.96 18.42 22.96
N GLY A 40 7.13 18.83 23.42
CA GLY A 40 7.26 20.02 24.24
C GLY A 40 8.69 20.27 24.73
N GLU A 41 8.83 21.31 25.54
CA GLU A 41 10.08 21.60 26.26
C GLU A 41 10.16 20.73 27.51
N LEU A 42 11.22 19.93 27.63
CA LEU A 42 11.45 19.08 28.80
C LEU A 42 12.06 19.87 29.96
N MET A 43 13.05 20.71 29.66
CA MET A 43 13.74 21.55 30.63
C MET A 43 14.48 22.70 29.96
N LYS A 44 14.85 23.73 30.73
CA LYS A 44 15.67 24.84 30.26
C LYS A 44 17.15 24.57 30.56
N LEU A 45 17.98 24.54 29.52
CA LEU A 45 19.44 24.49 29.63
C LEU A 45 20.03 25.91 29.51
N PRO A 46 21.29 26.13 29.96
CA PRO A 46 21.95 27.43 29.82
C PRO A 46 22.03 27.93 28.37
N ALA A 47 22.07 27.00 27.41
CA ALA A 47 22.15 27.29 25.98
C ALA A 47 20.79 27.45 25.28
N GLY A 48 19.67 27.10 25.93
CA GLY A 48 18.32 27.11 25.34
C GLY A 48 17.41 26.03 25.96
N PRO A 49 16.12 25.95 25.57
CA PRO A 49 15.24 24.86 26.00
C PRO A 49 15.62 23.53 25.33
N LEU A 50 15.63 22.43 26.10
CA LEU A 50 15.68 21.07 25.58
C LEU A 50 14.28 20.67 25.12
N ALA A 51 14.08 20.52 23.81
CA ALA A 51 12.81 20.07 23.24
C ALA A 51 12.83 18.55 23.03
N VAL A 52 11.71 17.90 23.31
CA VAL A 52 11.52 16.47 23.08
C VAL A 52 10.18 16.19 22.41
N ALA A 53 10.12 15.12 21.64
CA ALA A 53 8.87 14.56 21.16
C ALA A 53 8.91 13.04 21.24
N ALA A 54 7.74 12.42 21.43
CA ALA A 54 7.57 10.99 21.37
C ALA A 54 6.21 10.66 20.77
N GLY A 55 6.11 9.51 20.11
CA GLY A 55 4.87 9.12 19.49
C GLY A 55 4.84 7.67 19.07
N PHE A 56 3.71 7.30 18.46
CA PHE A 56 3.46 5.97 17.92
C PHE A 56 2.83 6.06 16.54
N ASP A 57 3.02 5.01 15.74
CA ASP A 57 2.35 4.78 14.45
C ASP A 57 1.84 3.33 14.46
N VAL A 58 0.55 3.12 14.25
CA VAL A 58 -0.02 1.78 14.04
C VAL A 58 -0.67 1.76 12.68
N ARG A 59 -0.27 0.80 11.84
CA ARG A 59 -0.69 0.69 10.45
C ARG A 59 -1.03 -0.74 10.08
N GLN A 60 -2.13 -0.91 9.37
CA GLN A 60 -2.47 -2.15 8.71
C GLN A 60 -2.45 -1.94 7.19
N GLU A 61 -1.67 -2.77 6.51
CA GLU A 61 -1.58 -2.82 5.06
C GLU A 61 -2.21 -4.12 4.56
N THR A 62 -3.04 -4.04 3.53
CA THR A 62 -3.60 -5.21 2.85
C THR A 62 -3.34 -5.15 1.36
N TYR A 63 -3.05 -6.31 0.77
CA TYR A 63 -2.83 -6.46 -0.65
C TYR A 63 -3.55 -7.70 -1.16
N GLN A 64 -4.20 -7.59 -2.31
CA GLN A 64 -4.79 -8.70 -3.04
C GLN A 64 -4.63 -8.45 -4.53
N PHE A 65 -4.44 -9.53 -5.29
CA PHE A 65 -4.39 -9.48 -6.74
C PHE A 65 -5.04 -10.72 -7.32
N SER A 66 -5.86 -10.52 -8.35
CA SER A 66 -6.44 -11.56 -9.18
C SER A 66 -6.07 -11.27 -10.62
N ASP A 67 -5.68 -12.31 -11.31
CA ASP A 67 -5.41 -12.32 -12.75
C ASP A 67 -6.68 -12.58 -13.58
N GLY A 68 -7.81 -12.79 -12.92
CA GLY A 68 -9.12 -13.00 -13.53
C GLY A 68 -9.37 -14.42 -13.99
N SER A 69 -8.42 -15.33 -13.82
CA SER A 69 -8.51 -16.74 -14.23
C SER A 69 -9.72 -17.47 -13.63
N VAL A 70 -10.11 -17.10 -12.41
CA VAL A 70 -11.25 -17.69 -11.67
C VAL A 70 -12.60 -17.05 -11.96
N THR A 71 -12.63 -15.82 -12.50
CA THR A 71 -13.87 -15.03 -12.64
C THR A 71 -14.23 -14.71 -14.09
N THR A 72 -13.26 -14.85 -15.00
CA THR A 72 -13.42 -14.61 -16.43
C THR A 72 -13.38 -15.94 -17.18
N ARG A 73 -14.28 -16.10 -18.17
CA ARG A 73 -14.25 -17.22 -19.10
C ARG A 73 -12.89 -17.32 -19.79
N PRO A 74 -12.37 -18.52 -20.10
CA PRO A 74 -11.08 -18.65 -20.78
C PRO A 74 -11.04 -17.85 -22.09
N ILE A 75 -10.11 -16.89 -22.18
CA ILE A 75 -9.87 -16.10 -23.39
C ILE A 75 -8.64 -16.66 -24.07
N ASN A 76 -8.78 -17.04 -25.35
CA ASN A 76 -7.65 -17.52 -26.13
C ASN A 76 -6.56 -16.44 -26.22
N ALA A 77 -5.30 -16.83 -26.01
CA ALA A 77 -4.13 -15.96 -26.00
C ALA A 77 -4.12 -14.83 -24.92
N ALA A 78 -4.91 -14.96 -23.85
CA ALA A 78 -4.76 -14.12 -22.65
C ALA A 78 -3.94 -14.89 -21.59
N PRO A 79 -2.65 -14.57 -21.38
CA PRO A 79 -1.88 -15.19 -20.32
C PRO A 79 -2.41 -14.74 -18.95
N PHE A 80 -2.62 -15.71 -18.07
CA PHE A 80 -3.05 -15.57 -16.69
C PHE A 80 -1.80 -15.58 -15.79
N ASP A 81 -1.75 -14.70 -14.78
CA ASP A 81 -0.62 -14.51 -13.85
C ASP A 81 -0.87 -15.20 -12.50
N ALA A 82 0.11 -15.20 -11.60
CA ALA A 82 -0.11 -15.72 -10.25
C ALA A 82 -1.18 -14.92 -9.50
N GLU A 83 -2.19 -15.60 -8.96
CA GLU A 83 -3.19 -15.01 -8.07
C GLU A 83 -2.62 -14.86 -6.65
N PHE A 84 -2.78 -13.67 -6.06
CA PHE A 84 -2.36 -13.40 -4.69
C PHE A 84 -3.60 -13.24 -3.80
N PRO A 85 -3.89 -14.20 -2.93
CA PRO A 85 -4.98 -14.06 -1.96
C PRO A 85 -4.71 -12.85 -1.08
N LYS A 86 -5.77 -12.34 -0.44
CA LYS A 86 -5.65 -11.17 0.43
C LYS A 86 -4.66 -11.44 1.56
N VAL A 87 -3.52 -10.76 1.52
CA VAL A 87 -2.52 -10.74 2.58
C VAL A 87 -2.65 -9.47 3.41
N LYS A 88 -2.19 -9.54 4.66
CA LYS A 88 -2.17 -8.38 5.57
C LYS A 88 -0.84 -8.27 6.30
N ARG A 89 -0.45 -7.06 6.65
CA ARG A 89 0.70 -6.76 7.50
C ARG A 89 0.27 -5.70 8.52
N ASP A 90 0.48 -6.01 9.78
CA ASP A 90 0.31 -5.08 10.89
C ASP A 90 1.70 -4.53 11.26
N ILE A 91 1.81 -3.21 11.34
CA ILE A 91 3.04 -2.47 11.64
C ILE A 91 2.77 -1.62 12.87
N THR A 92 3.60 -1.73 13.88
CA THR A 92 3.54 -0.89 15.08
C THR A 92 4.90 -0.25 15.29
N ALA A 93 4.93 1.06 15.47
CA ALA A 93 6.15 1.79 15.69
C ALA A 93 6.04 2.72 16.88
N PHE A 94 7.16 2.89 17.58
CA PHE A 94 7.35 3.91 18.60
C PHE A 94 8.59 4.72 18.27
N PHE A 95 8.53 6.02 18.50
CA PHE A 95 9.67 6.90 18.29
C PHE A 95 9.82 7.90 19.43
N ALA A 96 11.05 8.38 19.61
CA ALA A 96 11.38 9.48 20.47
C ALA A 96 12.50 10.31 19.84
N GLU A 97 12.42 11.63 20.01
CA GLU A 97 13.41 12.56 19.52
C GLU A 97 13.67 13.68 20.54
N ALA A 98 14.88 14.23 20.47
CA ALA A 98 15.33 15.34 21.30
C ALA A 98 16.16 16.32 20.48
N ALA A 99 15.91 17.61 20.68
CA ALA A 99 16.74 18.70 20.18
C ALA A 99 17.44 19.36 21.38
N VAL A 100 18.75 19.14 21.48
CA VAL A 100 19.59 19.58 22.59
C VAL A 100 20.39 20.82 22.19
N PRO A 101 20.11 22.00 22.77
CA PRO A 101 20.95 23.17 22.56
C PRO A 101 22.29 22.99 23.25
N ILE A 102 23.37 22.97 22.47
CA ILE A 102 24.74 22.75 22.96
C ILE A 102 25.38 24.10 23.33
N ILE A 103 25.27 25.08 22.42
CA ILE A 103 25.66 26.48 22.62
C ILE A 103 24.61 27.38 21.97
N LYS A 104 24.58 28.67 22.31
CA LYS A 104 23.64 29.62 21.70
C LYS A 104 23.82 29.63 20.18
N GLY A 105 22.77 29.27 19.45
CA GLY A 105 22.78 29.18 17.99
C GLY A 105 23.26 27.84 17.42
N MET A 106 23.50 26.82 18.25
CA MET A 106 23.84 25.47 17.79
C MET A 106 23.11 24.39 18.62
N GLU A 107 22.41 23.51 17.92
CA GLU A 107 21.63 22.42 18.51
C GLU A 107 22.07 21.08 17.91
N ALA A 108 22.00 20.02 18.71
CA ALA A 108 22.17 18.65 18.27
C ALA A 108 20.82 17.93 18.32
N SER A 109 20.47 17.20 17.27
CA SER A 109 19.28 16.35 17.24
C SER A 109 19.65 14.88 17.46
N LEU A 110 18.83 14.19 18.25
CA LEU A 110 18.89 12.75 18.43
C LEU A 110 17.49 12.19 18.22
N SER A 111 17.37 11.18 17.38
CA SER A 111 16.11 10.46 17.17
C SER A 111 16.34 8.96 17.23
N VAL A 112 15.36 8.26 17.80
CA VAL A 112 15.32 6.80 17.86
C VAL A 112 13.92 6.35 17.47
N ARG A 113 13.85 5.24 16.74
CA ARG A 113 12.60 4.62 16.33
C ARG A 113 12.73 3.11 16.37
N ASN A 114 11.68 2.45 16.84
CA ASN A 114 11.55 1.00 16.79
C ASN A 114 10.27 0.65 16.06
N ASP A 115 10.39 -0.18 15.02
CA ASP A 115 9.27 -0.68 14.24
C ASP A 115 9.18 -2.20 14.41
N HIS A 116 7.99 -2.67 14.73
CA HIS A 116 7.63 -4.08 14.76
C HIS A 116 6.69 -4.38 13.59
N TYR A 117 7.06 -5.41 12.82
CA TYR A 117 6.30 -5.89 11.69
C TYR A 117 5.75 -7.28 12.02
N SER A 118 4.45 -7.47 11.88
CA SER A 118 3.74 -8.73 12.19
C SER A 118 3.93 -9.82 11.12
N ASP A 119 5.01 -9.73 10.36
CA ASP A 119 5.20 -10.24 9.00
C ASP A 119 4.72 -11.67 8.64
N PHE A 120 4.72 -11.91 7.31
CA PHE A 120 4.91 -13.21 6.67
C PHE A 120 6.20 -13.18 5.81
N GLY A 121 7.25 -12.44 6.21
CA GLY A 121 8.39 -12.06 5.37
C GLY A 121 9.74 -12.16 6.05
#